data_AF-C4V8L2-F1
#
_entry.id   AF-C4V8L2-F1
#
_cell.length_a   1.000
_cell.length_b   1.000
_cell.length_c   1.000
_cell.angle_alpha   90.00
_cell.angle_beta   90.00
_cell.angle_gamma   90.00
#
_symmetry.space_group_name_H-M   'P 1'
#
loop_
_entity.id
_entity.type
_entity.pdbx_description
1 polymer ?
#
loop_
_entity_poly.entity_id
_entity_poly.type
_entity_poly.pdbx_seq_one_letter_code
_entity_poly.pdbx_strand_id
1 'polypeptide(L)'
;MKSLYSDINSDNKKDGMKYITSSVYNIIKNNDGVTYAYICENIQMTSKKTLYRRIYDVLNVMKAVQIIDKKNKKYFMTNSKESINKKKEEICKLQDMKNVFEYLVHKNSNIDNSDKDKLYLPFMIIKTSQDSVIHCDTNEERSFFSFKSSKEIELVEDLEILKELYQAENNVEINNITSKESLDSMYF
;
A
#
# COMPACT_ATOMS: atom_id res chain seq x y z
N MET A 1 -48.83 -42.30 12.43
CA MET A 1 -47.64 -41.44 12.37
C MET A 1 -47.36 -41.10 10.92
N LYS A 2 -47.57 -39.85 10.49
CA LYS A 2 -47.17 -39.39 9.15
C LYS A 2 -45.66 -39.22 9.16
N SER A 3 -44.95 -40.12 8.47
CA SER A 3 -43.52 -39.97 8.19
C SER A 3 -43.36 -38.82 7.19
N LEU A 4 -42.73 -37.73 7.63
CA LEU A 4 -42.30 -36.64 6.76
C LEU A 4 -40.93 -37.02 6.20
N TYR A 5 -40.91 -37.69 5.04
CA TYR A 5 -39.71 -37.76 4.23
C TYR A 5 -39.46 -36.35 3.66
N SER A 6 -38.37 -35.72 4.08
CA SER A 6 -37.87 -34.51 3.43
C SER A 6 -37.33 -34.89 2.06
N ASP A 7 -38.02 -34.49 1.00
CA ASP A 7 -37.53 -34.61 -0.37
C ASP A 7 -36.14 -33.95 -0.49
N ILE A 8 -35.12 -34.78 -0.72
CA ILE A 8 -33.70 -34.39 -0.78
C ILE A 8 -33.36 -33.60 -2.07
N ASN A 9 -34.33 -33.42 -2.98
CA ASN A 9 -34.18 -32.69 -4.23
C ASN A 9 -34.83 -31.30 -4.17
N SER A 10 -34.43 -30.47 -3.21
CA SER A 10 -34.96 -29.10 -3.14
C SER A 10 -34.18 -28.16 -4.06
N ASP A 11 -34.87 -27.56 -5.02
CA ASP A 11 -34.44 -26.36 -5.76
C ASP A 11 -33.97 -25.21 -4.84
N ASN A 12 -34.31 -25.27 -3.54
CA ASN A 12 -33.86 -24.36 -2.48
C ASN A 12 -32.33 -24.26 -2.31
N LYS A 13 -31.51 -25.17 -2.87
CA LYS A 13 -30.04 -25.02 -2.85
C LYS A 13 -29.55 -23.83 -3.67
N LYS A 14 -30.26 -23.47 -4.74
CA LYS A 14 -29.91 -22.32 -5.61
C LYS A 14 -30.33 -20.97 -5.02
N ASP A 15 -31.22 -20.98 -4.04
CA ASP A 15 -31.72 -19.76 -3.38
C ASP A 15 -31.01 -19.47 -2.04
N GLY A 16 -30.08 -20.33 -1.61
CA GLY A 16 -29.35 -20.18 -0.35
C GLY A 16 -28.28 -19.07 -0.37
N MET A 17 -28.09 -18.38 0.76
CA MET A 17 -27.09 -17.30 0.89
C MET A 17 -25.66 -17.74 0.52
N LYS A 18 -25.30 -19.00 0.80
CA LYS A 18 -24.01 -19.56 0.40
C LYS A 18 -23.84 -19.57 -1.13
N TYR A 19 -24.88 -19.99 -1.85
CA TYR A 19 -24.87 -20.00 -3.31
C TYR A 19 -24.76 -18.58 -3.88
N ILE A 20 -25.56 -17.64 -3.38
CA ILE A 20 -25.51 -16.23 -3.79
C ILE A 20 -24.11 -15.66 -3.53
N THR A 21 -23.53 -15.93 -2.37
CA THR A 21 -22.18 -15.46 -2.00
C THR A 21 -21.12 -16.02 -2.96
N SER A 22 -21.14 -17.33 -3.22
CA SER A 22 -20.19 -17.95 -4.15
C SER A 22 -20.35 -17.46 -5.59
N SER A 23 -21.59 -17.27 -6.06
CA SER A 23 -21.86 -16.75 -7.41
C SER A 23 -21.40 -15.30 -7.56
N VAL A 24 -21.75 -14.42 -6.60
CA VAL A 24 -21.29 -13.01 -6.59
C VAL A 24 -19.76 -12.94 -6.59
N TYR A 25 -19.11 -13.76 -5.75
CA TYR A 25 -17.65 -13.84 -5.70
C TYR A 25 -17.04 -14.24 -7.05
N ASN A 26 -17.54 -15.31 -7.67
CA ASN A 26 -17.02 -15.80 -8.95
C ASN A 26 -17.22 -14.77 -10.08
N ILE A 27 -18.35 -14.08 -10.09
CA ILE A 27 -18.63 -13.02 -11.08
C ILE A 27 -17.63 -11.87 -10.93
N ILE A 28 -17.38 -11.40 -9.71
CA ILE A 28 -16.42 -10.31 -9.44
C ILE A 28 -14.97 -10.76 -9.68
N LYS A 29 -14.65 -12.03 -9.40
CA LYS A 29 -13.31 -12.59 -9.61
C LYS A 29 -12.95 -12.75 -11.09
N ASN A 30 -13.92 -13.12 -11.92
CA ASN A 30 -13.68 -13.40 -13.34
C ASN A 30 -13.76 -12.15 -14.24
N ASN A 31 -14.23 -11.01 -13.71
CA ASN A 31 -14.43 -9.79 -14.47
C ASN A 31 -13.73 -8.60 -13.80
N ASP A 32 -12.97 -7.83 -14.56
CA ASP A 32 -12.31 -6.62 -14.07
C ASP A 32 -13.30 -5.45 -13.96
N GLY A 33 -14.04 -5.41 -12.85
CA GLY A 33 -14.95 -4.31 -12.51
C GLY A 33 -16.39 -4.54 -12.96
N VAL A 34 -17.23 -4.97 -12.02
CA VAL A 34 -18.60 -5.39 -12.30
C VAL A 34 -19.61 -4.39 -11.74
N THR A 35 -20.68 -4.08 -12.48
CA THR A 35 -21.78 -3.25 -11.97
C THR A 35 -22.81 -4.10 -11.21
N TYR A 36 -23.53 -3.47 -10.29
CA TYR A 36 -24.61 -4.15 -9.55
C TYR A 36 -25.66 -4.78 -10.47
N ALA A 37 -26.04 -4.08 -11.54
CA ALA A 37 -27.01 -4.56 -12.53
C ALA A 37 -26.54 -5.87 -13.19
N TYR A 38 -25.26 -5.92 -13.60
CA TYR A 38 -24.67 -7.11 -14.20
C TYR A 38 -24.68 -8.31 -13.24
N ILE A 39 -24.37 -8.10 -11.96
CA ILE A 39 -24.43 -9.17 -10.94
C ILE A 39 -25.87 -9.72 -10.82
N CYS A 40 -26.87 -8.84 -10.86
CA CYS A 40 -28.27 -9.25 -10.72
C CYS A 40 -28.79 -10.01 -11.95
N GLU A 41 -28.31 -9.68 -13.15
CA GLU A 41 -28.70 -10.35 -14.39
C GLU A 41 -28.08 -11.75 -14.51
N ASN A 42 -26.89 -11.95 -13.94
CA ASN A 42 -26.15 -13.21 -14.03
C ASN A 42 -26.51 -14.24 -12.95
N ILE A 43 -27.33 -13.87 -11.95
CA ILE A 43 -27.77 -14.77 -10.89
C ILE A 43 -29.24 -15.10 -11.07
N GLN A 44 -29.54 -16.37 -11.34
CA GLN A 44 -30.91 -16.85 -11.49
C GLN A 44 -31.48 -17.27 -10.13
N MET A 45 -32.54 -16.58 -9.69
CA MET A 45 -33.32 -16.93 -8.49
C MET A 45 -34.81 -16.89 -8.80
N THR A 46 -35.58 -17.68 -8.04
CA THR A 46 -37.05 -17.78 -8.15
C THR A 46 -37.74 -16.42 -7.91
N SER A 47 -37.19 -15.59 -7.02
CA SER A 47 -37.72 -14.25 -6.70
C SER A 47 -36.67 -13.16 -6.86
N LYS A 48 -36.87 -12.30 -7.86
CA LYS A 48 -36.00 -11.13 -8.12
C LYS A 48 -35.94 -10.16 -6.93
N LYS A 49 -37.06 -9.93 -6.23
CA LYS A 49 -37.11 -9.02 -5.06
C LYS A 49 -36.23 -9.51 -3.91
N THR A 50 -36.27 -10.81 -3.64
CA THR A 50 -35.42 -11.42 -2.62
C THR A 50 -33.96 -11.36 -3.05
N LEU A 51 -33.66 -11.65 -4.32
CA LEU A 51 -32.30 -11.60 -4.88
C LEU A 51 -31.62 -10.24 -4.67
N TYR A 52 -32.29 -9.13 -5.03
CA TYR A 52 -31.70 -7.80 -4.88
C TYR A 52 -31.27 -7.51 -3.43
N ARG A 53 -32.15 -7.81 -2.46
CA ARG A 53 -31.86 -7.62 -1.04
C ARG A 53 -30.68 -8.47 -0.57
N ARG A 54 -30.59 -9.73 -1.03
CA ARG A 54 -29.54 -10.67 -0.64
C ARG A 54 -28.18 -10.31 -1.25
N ILE A 55 -28.14 -9.84 -2.50
CA ILE A 55 -26.91 -9.33 -3.12
C ILE A 55 -26.36 -8.14 -2.33
N TYR A 56 -27.22 -7.22 -1.85
CA TYR A 56 -26.75 -6.11 -1.02
C TYR A 56 -26.12 -6.58 0.30
N ASP A 57 -26.70 -7.57 0.98
CA ASP A 57 -26.10 -8.14 2.20
C ASP A 57 -24.72 -8.70 1.91
N VAL A 58 -24.60 -9.49 0.83
CA VAL A 58 -23.33 -10.08 0.40
C VAL A 58 -22.30 -9.02 0.07
N LEU A 59 -22.65 -8.03 -0.77
CA LEU A 59 -21.73 -6.97 -1.16
C LEU A 59 -21.30 -6.09 0.02
N ASN A 60 -22.20 -5.81 0.96
CA ASN A 60 -21.87 -5.02 2.15
C ASN A 60 -20.90 -5.78 3.06
N VAL A 61 -21.13 -7.08 3.29
CA VAL A 61 -20.23 -7.92 4.08
C VAL A 61 -18.88 -8.07 3.39
N MET A 62 -18.86 -8.38 2.08
CA MET A 62 -17.62 -8.51 1.32
C MET A 62 -16.80 -7.22 1.28
N LYS A 63 -17.47 -6.06 1.25
CA LYS A 63 -16.81 -4.75 1.35
C LYS A 63 -16.26 -4.51 2.76
N ALA A 64 -17.03 -4.83 3.80
CA ALA A 64 -16.59 -4.68 5.20
C ALA A 64 -15.37 -5.55 5.52
N VAL A 65 -15.32 -6.77 4.98
CA VAL A 65 -14.20 -7.72 5.11
C VAL A 65 -13.06 -7.40 4.12
N GLN A 66 -13.15 -6.29 3.36
CA GLN A 66 -12.14 -5.86 2.39
C GLN A 66 -11.81 -6.92 1.33
N ILE A 67 -12.76 -7.76 0.96
CA ILE A 67 -12.63 -8.73 -0.14
C ILE A 67 -12.86 -8.02 -1.48
N ILE A 68 -13.81 -7.09 -1.50
CA ILE A 68 -14.16 -6.29 -2.67
C ILE A 68 -14.11 -4.79 -2.35
N ASP A 69 -13.85 -4.00 -3.38
CA ASP A 69 -13.83 -2.56 -3.32
C ASP A 69 -14.83 -1.95 -4.31
N LYS A 70 -15.35 -0.74 -4.02
CA LYS A 70 -16.33 -0.05 -4.86
C LYS A 70 -15.78 1.28 -5.37
N LYS A 71 -15.52 1.39 -6.67
CA LYS A 71 -15.05 2.61 -7.35
C LYS A 71 -15.96 2.92 -8.53
N ASN A 72 -16.43 4.17 -8.66
CA ASN A 72 -17.28 4.62 -9.77
C ASN A 72 -18.48 3.71 -10.08
N LYS A 73 -19.20 3.25 -9.04
CA LYS A 73 -20.34 2.30 -9.14
C LYS A 73 -19.98 0.90 -9.68
N LYS A 74 -18.70 0.57 -9.81
CA LYS A 74 -18.19 -0.76 -10.15
C LYS A 74 -17.54 -1.41 -8.92
N TYR A 75 -17.70 -2.73 -8.82
CA TYR A 75 -17.11 -3.57 -7.79
C TYR A 75 -15.88 -4.28 -8.35
N PHE A 76 -14.77 -4.19 -7.63
CA PHE A 76 -13.49 -4.78 -7.97
C PHE A 76 -13.06 -5.72 -6.86
N MET A 77 -12.23 -6.71 -7.17
CA MET A 77 -11.55 -7.47 -6.13
C MET A 77 -10.52 -6.56 -5.43
N THR A 78 -10.50 -6.52 -4.09
CA THR A 78 -9.52 -5.70 -3.32
C THR A 78 -8.08 -6.14 -3.59
N ASN A 79 -7.88 -7.40 -3.96
CA ASN A 79 -6.62 -7.94 -4.49
C ASN A 79 -6.33 -7.49 -5.93
N SER A 80 -6.86 -6.35 -6.37
CA SER A 80 -6.42 -5.70 -7.60
C SER A 80 -4.89 -5.59 -7.57
N LYS A 81 -4.25 -5.91 -8.70
CA LYS A 81 -2.79 -5.83 -8.87
C LYS A 81 -2.22 -4.50 -8.36
N GLU A 82 -3.01 -3.43 -8.41
CA GLU A 82 -2.65 -2.10 -7.90
C GLU A 82 -2.40 -2.07 -6.37
N SER A 83 -3.24 -2.74 -5.56
CA SER A 83 -3.08 -2.80 -4.10
C SER A 83 -1.87 -3.65 -3.71
N ILE A 84 -1.66 -4.75 -4.43
CA ILE A 84 -0.51 -5.63 -4.23
C ILE A 84 0.79 -4.89 -4.59
N ASN A 85 0.82 -4.17 -5.71
CA ASN A 85 2.00 -3.40 -6.12
C ASN A 85 2.33 -2.29 -5.12
N LYS A 86 1.33 -1.53 -4.64
CA LYS A 86 1.55 -0.52 -3.60
C LYS A 86 2.13 -1.10 -2.32
N LYS A 87 1.59 -2.24 -1.85
CA LYS A 87 2.13 -2.94 -0.68
C LYS A 87 3.55 -3.47 -0.92
N LYS A 88 3.84 -3.97 -2.13
CA LYS A 88 5.20 -4.40 -2.49
C LYS A 88 6.19 -3.23 -2.50
N GLU A 89 5.80 -2.08 -3.06
CA GLU A 89 6.60 -0.86 -3.05
C GLU A 89 6.84 -0.38 -1.61
N GLU A 90 5.82 -0.42 -0.76
CA GLU A 90 5.93 -0.06 0.66
C GLU A 90 6.86 -1.02 1.41
N ILE A 91 6.71 -2.34 1.21
CA ILE A 91 7.61 -3.34 1.79
C ILE A 91 9.05 -3.10 1.36
N CYS A 92 9.29 -2.85 0.07
CA CYS A 92 10.63 -2.56 -0.46
C CYS A 92 11.23 -1.32 0.22
N LYS A 93 10.46 -0.23 0.34
CA LYS A 93 10.90 1.00 1.01
C LYS A 93 11.26 0.75 2.48
N LEU A 94 10.44 -0.01 3.20
CA LEU A 94 10.68 -0.35 4.61
C LEU A 94 11.89 -1.26 4.78
N GLN A 95 12.11 -2.21 3.86
CA GLN A 95 13.29 -3.07 3.85
C GLN A 95 14.57 -2.27 3.59
N ASP A 96 14.56 -1.38 2.60
CA ASP A 96 15.69 -0.49 2.32
C ASP A 96 16.03 0.37 3.55
N MET A 97 15.02 0.97 4.16
CA MET A 97 15.16 1.79 5.36
C MET A 97 15.78 0.99 6.52
N LYS A 98 15.29 -0.24 6.76
CA LYS A 98 15.84 -1.13 7.78
C LYS A 98 17.32 -1.41 7.53
N ASN A 99 17.68 -1.81 6.31
CA ASN A 99 19.06 -2.16 5.96
C ASN A 99 20.01 -0.97 6.14
N VAL A 100 19.59 0.23 5.74
CA VAL A 100 20.36 1.47 5.87
C VAL A 100 20.56 1.83 7.35
N PHE A 101 19.52 1.73 8.18
CA PHE A 101 19.66 2.00 9.61
C PHE A 101 20.51 0.96 10.33
N GLU A 102 20.33 -0.33 10.05
CA GLU A 102 21.18 -1.38 10.60
C GLU A 102 22.64 -1.12 10.24
N TYR A 103 22.92 -0.81 8.97
CA TYR A 103 24.26 -0.44 8.52
C TYR A 103 24.84 0.74 9.30
N LEU A 104 24.09 1.85 9.43
CA LEU A 104 24.53 3.05 10.14
C LEU A 104 24.86 2.76 11.60
N VAL A 105 24.00 1.99 12.28
CA VAL A 105 24.22 1.61 13.68
C VAL A 105 25.47 0.76 13.82
N HIS A 106 25.66 -0.26 12.97
CA HIS A 106 26.86 -1.10 13.00
C HIS A 106 28.13 -0.30 12.72
N LYS A 107 28.10 0.57 11.71
CA LYS A 107 29.21 1.45 11.36
C LYS A 107 29.58 2.37 12.54
N ASN A 108 28.59 3.03 13.12
CA ASN A 108 28.82 3.98 14.22
C ASN A 108 29.18 3.29 15.54
N SER A 109 28.80 2.02 15.74
CA SER A 109 29.14 1.24 16.95
C SER A 109 30.64 0.92 17.04
N ASN A 110 31.32 0.82 15.89
CA ASN A 110 32.74 0.48 15.82
C ASN A 110 33.67 1.70 15.88
N ILE A 111 33.12 2.92 15.90
CA ILE A 111 33.90 4.15 15.87
C ILE A 111 33.74 4.84 17.21
N ASP A 112 34.84 4.93 17.96
CA ASP A 112 34.91 5.64 19.23
C ASP A 112 34.89 7.16 18.95
N ASN A 113 33.69 7.72 18.81
CA ASN A 113 33.43 9.11 18.44
C ASN A 113 33.04 9.95 19.66
N SER A 114 33.78 9.86 20.78
CA SER A 114 33.56 10.70 21.96
C SER A 114 33.59 12.20 21.59
N ASP A 115 34.50 12.60 20.70
CA ASP A 115 34.89 14.00 20.53
C ASP A 115 34.44 14.62 19.19
N LYS A 116 33.54 13.97 18.44
CA LYS A 116 33.03 14.49 17.16
C LYS A 116 31.59 14.95 17.30
N ASP A 117 31.28 16.08 16.65
CA ASP A 117 29.91 16.57 16.49
C ASP A 117 29.06 15.51 15.78
N LYS A 118 27.86 15.25 16.33
CA LYS A 118 26.92 14.24 15.85
C LYS A 118 25.60 14.89 15.47
N LEU A 119 25.06 14.49 14.32
CA LEU A 119 23.70 14.82 13.91
C LEU A 119 22.82 13.58 14.16
N TYR A 120 21.89 13.71 15.09
CA TYR A 120 20.95 12.64 15.44
C TYR A 120 19.72 12.67 14.56
N LEU A 121 19.14 11.50 14.30
CA LEU A 121 17.86 11.34 13.63
C LEU A 121 16.69 11.67 14.58
N PRO A 122 15.56 12.18 14.07
CA PRO A 122 15.31 12.56 12.68
C PRO A 122 15.89 13.94 12.35
N PHE A 123 16.30 14.15 11.11
CA PHE A 123 16.77 15.46 10.63
C PHE A 123 16.36 15.71 9.18
N MET A 124 16.51 16.97 8.75
CA MET A 124 16.37 17.38 7.36
C MET A 124 17.51 18.33 7.01
N ILE A 125 18.00 18.26 5.78
CA ILE A 125 19.02 19.17 5.27
C ILE A 125 18.38 20.12 4.28
N ILE A 126 18.64 21.40 4.48
CA ILE A 126 18.33 22.44 3.50
C ILE A 126 19.67 22.79 2.83
N LYS A 127 19.81 22.47 1.55
CA LYS A 127 21.02 22.78 0.77
C LYS A 127 20.72 23.82 -0.30
N THR A 128 21.72 24.63 -0.61
CA THR A 128 21.67 25.64 -1.66
C THR A 128 23.09 25.84 -2.18
N SER A 129 23.24 26.61 -3.25
CA SER A 129 24.55 26.86 -3.86
C SER A 129 25.48 27.64 -2.91
N GLN A 130 26.77 27.37 -2.97
CA GLN A 130 27.77 27.93 -2.05
C GLN A 130 27.86 29.46 -2.08
N ASP A 131 27.56 30.07 -3.23
CA ASP A 131 27.57 31.52 -3.47
C ASP A 131 26.18 32.17 -3.26
N SER A 132 25.24 31.46 -2.64
CA SER A 132 23.94 32.01 -2.29
C SER A 132 24.01 32.91 -1.04
N VAL A 133 23.22 33.98 -1.04
CA VAL A 133 23.00 34.81 0.14
C VAL A 133 21.74 34.32 0.84
N ILE A 134 21.88 33.90 2.10
CA ILE A 134 20.79 33.33 2.90
C ILE A 134 20.39 34.31 4.01
N HIS A 135 19.12 34.70 4.03
CA HIS A 135 18.49 35.41 5.13
C HIS A 135 17.62 34.43 5.93
N CYS A 136 17.84 34.39 7.24
CA CYS A 136 17.08 33.56 8.17
C CYS A 136 16.39 34.46 9.20
N ASP A 137 15.06 34.48 9.17
CA ASP A 137 14.23 35.15 10.16
C ASP A 137 13.62 34.09 11.08
N THR A 138 13.72 34.28 12.39
CA THR A 138 13.12 33.39 13.39
C THR A 138 12.43 34.19 14.50
N ASN A 139 11.46 33.57 15.15
CA ASN A 139 10.86 34.13 16.36
C ASN A 139 11.72 33.84 17.60
N GLU A 140 11.45 34.53 18.70
CA GLU A 140 12.20 34.38 19.96
C GLU A 140 12.18 32.93 20.48
N GLU A 141 11.04 32.24 20.29
CA GLU A 141 10.84 30.85 20.73
C GLU A 141 11.47 29.81 19.79
N ARG A 142 12.02 30.23 18.65
CA ARG A 142 12.60 29.34 17.62
C ARG A 142 11.65 28.23 17.15
N SER A 143 10.35 28.47 17.23
CA SER A 143 9.32 27.55 16.73
C SER A 143 9.04 27.75 15.25
N PHE A 144 9.51 28.85 14.67
CA PHE A 144 9.38 29.16 13.25
C PHE A 144 10.67 29.71 12.66
N PHE A 145 11.01 29.23 11.46
CA PHE A 145 12.14 29.69 10.67
C PHE A 145 11.68 30.04 9.26
N SER A 146 12.04 31.24 8.79
CA SER A 146 11.84 31.67 7.41
C SER A 146 13.18 31.83 6.74
N PHE A 147 13.43 31.02 5.72
CA PHE A 147 14.64 31.10 4.92
C PHE A 147 14.32 31.79 3.59
N LYS A 148 15.11 32.80 3.25
CA LYS A 148 15.12 33.43 1.92
C LYS A 148 16.53 33.30 1.37
N SER A 149 16.66 32.63 0.23
CA SER A 149 17.94 32.53 -0.48
C SER A 149 17.86 33.31 -1.79
N SER A 150 18.98 33.88 -2.21
CA SER A 150 19.12 34.46 -3.56
C SER A 150 19.08 33.41 -4.67
N LYS A 151 19.28 32.13 -4.32
CA LYS A 151 19.29 30.99 -5.23
C LYS A 151 18.30 29.92 -4.80
N GLU A 152 18.11 28.92 -5.65
CA GLU A 152 17.25 27.78 -5.34
C GLU A 152 17.71 27.03 -4.09
N ILE A 153 16.71 26.61 -3.31
CA ILE A 153 16.89 25.86 -2.07
C ILE A 153 16.27 24.49 -2.30
N GLU A 154 17.03 23.45 -1.95
CA GLU A 154 16.57 22.06 -1.97
C GLU A 154 16.43 21.56 -0.54
N LEU A 155 15.29 20.92 -0.25
CA LEU A 155 15.04 20.21 1.00
C LEU A 155 15.29 18.73 0.76
N VAL A 156 16.18 18.14 1.56
CA VAL A 156 16.55 16.74 1.50
C VAL A 156 16.23 16.10 2.85
N GLU A 157 15.49 15.00 2.84
CA GLU A 157 15.13 14.25 4.03
C GLU A 157 16.28 13.32 4.47
N ASP A 158 16.31 12.95 5.75
CA ASP A 158 17.34 12.08 6.33
C ASP A 158 17.52 10.75 5.58
N LEU A 159 16.43 10.08 5.21
CA LEU A 159 16.47 8.78 4.52
C LEU A 159 17.17 8.84 3.17
N GLU A 160 17.01 9.92 2.41
CA GLU A 160 17.67 10.07 1.10
C GLU A 160 19.19 10.18 1.28
N ILE A 161 19.63 10.96 2.27
CA ILE A 161 21.04 11.14 2.61
C ILE A 161 21.64 9.82 3.09
N LEU A 162 20.94 9.10 3.96
CA LEU A 162 21.43 7.82 4.48
C LEU A 162 21.54 6.77 3.37
N LYS A 163 20.63 6.78 2.39
CA LYS A 163 20.75 5.92 1.20
C LYS A 163 21.95 6.28 0.34
N GLU A 164 22.20 7.57 0.10
CA GLU A 164 23.37 8.04 -0.65
C GLU A 164 24.67 7.63 0.05
N LEU A 165 24.76 7.79 1.38
CA LEU A 165 25.90 7.32 2.18
C LEU A 165 26.09 5.81 2.10
N TYR A 166 25.01 5.04 2.22
CA TYR A 166 25.06 3.59 2.09
C TYR A 166 25.54 3.14 0.70
N GLN A 167 25.05 3.78 -0.37
CA GLN A 167 25.42 3.45 -1.74
C GLN A 167 26.87 3.80 -2.07
N ALA A 168 27.32 4.99 -1.65
CA ALA A 168 28.68 5.47 -1.89
C ALA A 168 29.74 4.55 -1.28
N GLU A 169 29.44 3.93 -0.14
CA GLU A 169 30.39 3.09 0.59
C GLU A 169 30.37 1.62 0.14
N ASN A 170 29.23 1.14 -0.36
CA ASN A 170 29.08 -0.22 -0.87
C ASN A 170 29.32 -0.34 -2.39
N ASN A 171 29.71 0.74 -3.09
CA ASN A 171 29.91 0.79 -4.55
C ASN A 171 28.73 0.20 -5.35
N VAL A 172 27.50 0.41 -4.87
CA VAL A 172 26.30 -0.06 -5.58
C VAL A 172 25.97 0.97 -6.66
N GLU A 173 26.19 0.62 -7.93
CA GLU A 173 25.85 1.49 -9.07
C GLU A 173 24.35 1.84 -9.08
N ILE A 174 24.05 3.09 -9.47
CA ILE A 174 22.70 3.59 -9.73
C ILE A 174 22.15 2.88 -10.96
N ASN A 175 21.68 1.66 -10.79
CA ASN A 175 20.63 1.15 -11.65
C ASN A 175 19.33 1.73 -11.09
N ASN A 176 18.80 2.74 -11.78
CA ASN A 176 17.38 3.09 -11.69
C ASN A 176 16.61 1.77 -11.75
N ILE A 177 16.09 1.30 -10.61
CA ILE A 177 15.23 0.11 -10.55
C ILE A 177 13.89 0.52 -11.19
N THR A 178 13.92 0.57 -12.51
CA THR A 178 12.77 0.61 -13.42
C THR A 178 12.79 -0.66 -14.27
N SER A 179 13.29 -1.76 -13.71
CA SER A 179 13.26 -3.08 -14.35
C SER A 179 12.98 -4.15 -13.30
N LYS A 180 11.92 -4.89 -13.59
CA LYS A 180 11.13 -5.77 -12.74
C LYS A 180 11.76 -7.14 -12.49
N GLU A 181 13.06 -7.31 -12.71
CA GLU A 181 13.69 -8.63 -12.80
C GLU A 181 15.06 -8.61 -12.12
N SER A 182 15.09 -8.86 -10.81
CA SER A 182 16.31 -9.26 -10.07
C SER A 182 16.05 -9.74 -8.63
N LEU A 183 14.84 -9.55 -8.07
CA LEU A 183 14.55 -9.94 -6.68
C LEU A 183 14.35 -11.45 -6.43
N ASP A 184 14.28 -12.29 -7.48
CA ASP A 184 14.11 -13.75 -7.31
C ASP A 184 15.42 -14.52 -7.09
N SER A 185 16.60 -13.89 -7.20
CA SER A 185 17.89 -14.60 -7.11
C SER A 185 18.56 -14.54 -5.72
N MET A 186 17.98 -13.86 -4.73
CA MET A 186 18.63 -13.69 -3.42
C MET A 186 17.95 -14.45 -2.28
N TYR A 187 16.91 -15.24 -2.56
CA TYR A 187 16.17 -16.01 -1.56
C TYR A 187 15.84 -17.46 -1.96
N PHE A 188 16.76 -18.10 -2.69
CA PHE A 188 16.90 -19.56 -2.71
C PHE A 188 18.32 -19.96 -2.32
#